data_AF-A0A662LWM1-F1
#
_entry.id   AF-A0A662LWM1-F1
#
_cell.length_a   1.000
_cell.length_b   1.000
_cell.length_c   1.000
_cell.angle_alpha   90.00
_cell.angle_beta   90.00
_cell.angle_gamma   90.00
#
_symmetry.space_group_name_H-M   'P 1'
#
loop_
_entity.id
_entity.type
_entity.pdbx_description
1 polymer ?
#
loop_
_entity_poly.entity_id
_entity_poly.type
_entity_poly.pdbx_seq_one_letter_code
_entity_poly.pdbx_strand_id
1 'polypeptide(L)' 'MSEQLMFLGVVVLFIGIILIILGSVLGTEKGKVEVGFGGFIGPIPFGWASDPKMLKWIILASVVFFVGFILLFVLNRF' A
#
# COMPACT_ATOMS: atom_id res chain seq x y z
N MET A 1 -32.28 0.89 -9.15
CA MET A 1 -31.76 1.00 -7.77
C MET A 1 -30.33 0.47 -7.63
N SER A 2 -30.04 -0.77 -8.05
CA SER A 2 -28.67 -1.34 -8.01
C SER A 2 -27.66 -0.55 -8.85
N GLU A 3 -28.02 -0.16 -10.08
CA GLU A 3 -27.15 0.60 -10.98
C GLU A 3 -26.80 1.99 -10.45
N GLN A 4 -27.76 2.66 -9.79
CA GLN A 4 -27.56 3.98 -9.19
C GLN A 4 -26.61 3.91 -7.98
N LEU A 5 -26.74 2.87 -7.15
CA LEU A 5 -25.81 2.59 -6.05
C LEU A 5 -24.40 2.26 -6.56
N MET A 6 -24.30 1.48 -7.63
CA MET A 6 -23.02 1.15 -8.26
C MET A 6 -22.35 2.40 -8.85
N PHE A 7 -23.11 3.24 -9.56
CA PHE A 7 -22.62 4.50 -10.10
C PHE A 7 -22.12 5.43 -8.97
N LEU A 8 -22.89 5.55 -7.88
CA LEU A 8 -22.50 6.35 -6.73
C LEU A 8 -21.19 5.82 -6.10
N GLY A 9 -21.03 4.50 -5.98
CA GLY A 9 -19.81 3.86 -5.49
C GLY A 9 -18.60 4.19 -6.36
N VAL A 10 -18.75 4.13 -7.69
CA VAL A 10 -17.69 4.51 -8.63
C VAL A 10 -17.30 5.98 -8.48
N VAL A 11 -18.29 6.89 -8.38
CA VAL A 11 -18.01 8.32 -8.17
C VAL A 11 -17.24 8.55 -6.87
N VAL A 12 -17.62 7.89 -5.77
CA VAL A 12 -16.90 8.00 -4.49
C VAL A 12 -15.47 7.49 -4.60
N LEU A 13 -15.23 6.37 -5.31
CA LEU A 13 -13.87 5.87 -5.57
C LEU A 13 -13.02 6.90 -6.32
N PHE A 14 -13.57 7.51 -7.37
CA PHE A 14 -12.86 8.55 -8.12
C PHE A 14 -12.54 9.78 -7.27
N ILE A 15 -13.47 10.24 -6.43
CA ILE A 15 -13.22 11.33 -5.48
C ILE A 15 -12.07 10.96 -4.54
N GLY A 16 -12.07 9.74 -4.01
CA GLY A 16 -10.98 9.23 -3.16
C GLY A 16 -9.62 9.26 -3.85
N ILE A 17 -9.55 8.77 -5.10
CA ILE A 17 -8.32 8.79 -5.90
C ILE A 17 -7.84 10.23 -6.13
N ILE A 18 -8.74 11.14 -6.51
CA ILE A 18 -8.40 12.55 -6.73
C ILE A 18 -7.85 13.20 -5.46
N LEU A 19 -8.46 12.94 -4.29
CA LEU A 19 -7.98 13.46 -3.02
C LEU A 19 -6.59 12.94 -2.65
N ILE A 20 -6.29 11.66 -2.92
CA ILE A 20 -4.95 11.09 -2.71
C ILE A 20 -3.93 11.78 -3.61
N ILE A 21 -4.25 11.95 -4.89
CA ILE A 21 -3.37 12.62 -5.85
C ILE A 21 -3.12 14.07 -5.41
N LEU A 22 -4.18 14.83 -5.11
CA LEU A 22 -4.05 16.21 -4.64
C LEU A 22 -3.24 16.31 -3.36
N GLY A 23 -3.47 15.42 -2.38
CA GLY A 23 -2.67 15.36 -1.16
C GLY A 23 -1.19 15.08 -1.43
N SER A 24 -0.90 14.20 -2.38
CA SER A 24 0.48 13.85 -2.75
C SER A 24 1.22 14.95 -3.51
N VAL A 25 0.51 15.72 -4.36
CA VAL A 25 1.10 16.77 -5.21
C VAL A 25 1.17 18.10 -4.46
N LEU A 26 0.13 18.45 -3.69
CA LEU A 26 0.06 19.71 -2.93
C LEU A 26 0.79 19.64 -1.59
N GLY A 27 1.12 18.43 -1.11
CA GLY A 27 1.96 18.17 0.05
C GLY A 27 3.40 18.64 -0.16
N THR A 28 3.58 19.95 -0.24
CA THR A 28 4.82 20.67 -0.47
C THR A 28 5.60 20.85 0.84
N GLU A 29 5.89 19.75 1.53
CA GLU A 29 7.13 19.75 2.30
C GLU A 29 8.26 19.63 1.28
N LYS A 30 9.31 20.46 1.42
CA LYS A 30 10.57 20.31 0.67
C LYS A 30 11.31 19.06 1.15
N GLY A 31 10.61 17.92 1.14
CA GLY A 31 11.09 16.63 1.59
C GLY A 31 12.12 16.13 0.59
N LYS A 32 13.25 15.68 1.12
CA LYS A 32 14.22 14.91 0.36
C LYS A 32 13.47 13.71 -0.24
N VAL A 33 13.55 13.50 -1.55
CA VAL A 33 12.94 12.31 -2.16
C VAL A 33 13.70 11.10 -1.66
N GLU A 34 13.02 10.26 -0.88
CA GLU A 34 13.56 9.01 -0.36
C GLU A 34 13.19 7.86 -1.31
N VAL A 35 14.16 7.03 -1.65
CA VAL A 35 13.99 5.87 -2.53
C VAL A 35 14.34 4.58 -1.80
N GLY A 36 13.49 3.58 -1.95
CA GLY A 36 13.69 2.28 -1.31
C GLY A 36 13.11 1.16 -2.14
N PHE A 37 13.66 -0.03 -1.95
CA PHE A 37 13.26 -1.26 -2.60
C PHE A 37 13.30 -2.39 -1.59
N GLY A 38 12.35 -3.31 -1.64
CA GLY A 38 12.37 -4.49 -0.80
C GLY A 38 11.27 -5.47 -1.17
N GLY A 39 11.30 -6.62 -0.51
CA GLY A 39 10.43 -7.74 -0.81
C GLY A 39 10.81 -8.97 0.00
N PHE A 40 10.69 -10.13 -0.63
CA PHE A 40 10.93 -11.42 0.00
C PHE A 40 11.94 -12.29 -0.78
N ILE A 41 12.89 -12.88 -0.07
CA ILE A 41 13.69 -14.01 -0.56
C ILE A 41 13.21 -15.22 0.22
N GLY A 42 12.33 -16.02 -0.40
CA GLY A 42 11.59 -17.04 0.33
C GLY A 42 10.69 -16.41 1.42
N PRO A 43 10.67 -16.92 2.66
CA PRO A 43 9.90 -16.34 3.76
C PRO A 43 10.61 -15.16 4.45
N ILE A 44 11.85 -14.83 4.06
CA ILE A 44 12.66 -13.82 4.74
C ILE A 44 12.43 -12.45 4.08
N PRO A 45 11.95 -11.44 4.82
CA PRO A 45 11.81 -10.08 4.29
C PRO A 45 13.20 -9.46 4.09
N PHE A 46 13.38 -8.77 2.97
CA PHE A 46 14.59 -8.00 2.67
C PHE A 46 14.22 -6.59 2.21
N GLY A 47 15.14 -5.66 2.36
CA GLY A 47 14.95 -4.31 1.83
C GLY A 47 16.19 -3.45 1.94
N TRP A 48 16.20 -2.40 1.14
CA TRP A 48 17.15 -1.31 1.16
C TRP A 48 16.39 0.01 0.98
N ALA A 49 16.82 1.05 1.68
CA ALA A 49 16.20 2.36 1.60
C ALA A 49 17.25 3.45 1.81
N SER A 50 17.04 4.60 1.18
CA SER A 50 17.84 5.80 1.43
C SER A 50 17.65 6.38 2.84
N ASP A 51 16.57 6.00 3.51
CA ASP A 51 16.25 6.40 4.89
C ASP A 51 15.92 5.19 5.78
N PRO A 52 16.47 5.10 7.01
CA PRO A 52 16.22 3.98 7.91
C PRO A 52 14.76 3.82 8.35
N LYS A 53 13.98 4.91 8.44
CA LYS A 53 12.56 4.87 8.75
C LYS A 53 11.78 4.26 7.59
N MET A 54 12.12 4.62 6.35
CA MET A 54 11.53 3.99 5.17
C MET A 54 11.87 2.49 5.09
N LEU A 55 13.10 2.07 5.43
CA LEU A 55 13.43 0.64 5.50
C LEU A 55 12.53 -0.11 6.48
N LYS A 56 12.26 0.47 7.66
CA LYS A 56 11.35 -0.13 8.65
C LYS A 56 9.94 -0.27 8.09
N TRP A 57 9.45 0.72 7.34
CA TRP A 57 8.14 0.66 6.69
C TRP A 57 8.09 -0.44 5.61
N ILE A 58 9.14 -0.58 4.80
CA ILE A 58 9.24 -1.64 3.79
C ILE A 58 9.17 -3.01 4.46
N ILE A 59 9.99 -3.25 5.49
CA ILE A 59 10.01 -4.53 6.22
C ILE A 59 8.65 -4.81 6.88
N LEU A 60 8.03 -3.81 7.50
CA LEU A 60 6.71 -3.96 8.14
C LEU A 60 5.64 -4.31 7.10
N ALA A 61 5.58 -3.57 5.99
CA ALA A 61 4.65 -3.83 4.90
C ALA A 61 4.82 -5.25 4.36
N SER A 62 6.07 -5.68 4.12
CA SER A 62 6.38 -7.05 3.73
C SER A 62 5.78 -8.06 4.71
N VAL A 63 6.05 -7.94 6.02
CA VAL A 63 5.51 -8.87 7.03
C VAL A 63 3.98 -8.90 7.03
N VAL A 64 3.32 -7.74 6.94
CA VAL A 64 1.85 -7.65 6.87
C VAL A 64 1.31 -8.39 5.64
N PHE A 65 1.92 -8.18 4.46
CA PHE A 65 1.53 -8.89 3.24
C PHE A 65 1.73 -10.40 3.36
N PHE A 66 2.82 -10.85 3.98
CA PHE A 66 3.09 -12.27 4.17
C PHE A 66 2.07 -12.93 5.11
N VAL A 67 1.73 -12.27 6.23
CA VAL A 67 0.68 -12.76 7.14
C VAL A 67 -0.67 -12.80 6.42
N GLY A 68 -1.02 -11.74 5.68
CA GLY A 68 -2.25 -11.70 4.88
C GLY A 68 -2.29 -12.83 3.84
N PHE A 69 -1.17 -13.09 3.16
CA PHE A 69 -1.05 -14.19 2.21
C PHE A 69 -1.23 -15.55 2.88
N ILE A 70 -0.62 -15.80 4.03
CA ILE A 70 -0.82 -17.05 4.79
C ILE A 70 -2.27 -17.20 5.21
N LEU A 71 -2.90 -16.15 5.74
CA LEU A 71 -4.29 -16.19 6.16
C LEU A 71 -5.23 -16.53 5.00
N LEU A 72 -5.05 -15.87 3.85
CA LEU A 72 -5.81 -16.19 2.63
C LEU A 72 -5.57 -17.62 2.16
N PHE A 73 -4.32 -18.08 2.17
CA PHE A 73 -3.98 -19.44 1.75
C PHE A 73 -4.58 -20.50 2.67
N VAL A 74 -4.55 -20.28 3.98
CA VAL A 74 -5.16 -21.18 4.98
C VAL A 74 -6.68 -21.16 4.86
N LEU A 75 -7.28 -19.97 4.78
CA LEU A 75 -8.74 -19.82 4.69
C LEU A 75 -9.30 -20.41 3.40
N ASN A 76 -8.58 -20.29 2.28
CA ASN A 76 -8.98 -20.85 0.98
C ASN A 76 -8.71 -22.38 0.86
N ARG A 77 -8.10 -23.00 1.87
CA ARG A 77 -7.87 -24.45 1.95
C ARG A 77 -8.89 -25.20 2.82
N PHE A 78 -9.82 -24.50 3.46
CA PHE A 78 -11.00 -25.06 4.13
C PHE A 78 -12.25 -24.78 3.31
#